data_AF-A0A4Q0S8Y6-F1
#
_entry.id   AF-A0A4Q0S8Y6-F1
#
_cell.length_a   1.000
_cell.length_b   1.000
_cell.length_c   1.000
_cell.angle_alpha   90.00
_cell.angle_beta   90.00
_cell.angle_gamma   90.00
#
_symmetry.space_group_name_H-M   'P 1'
#
loop_
_entity.id
_entity.type
_entity.pdbx_description
1 polymer ?
#
loop_
_entity_poly.entity_id
_entity_poly.type
_entity_poly.pdbx_seq_one_letter_code
_entity_poly.pdbx_strand_id
1 'polypeptide(L)'
;MVTLVLLLGTCNLVFGEIVPAGGGLGWDGLTYAEMVRRLGFMITDGQLSRYYSQRLLPSLIVKTMLAVCGAQLSDQNIIRGFQLINLLALVLGTIIWKRMADLLSLGSSGVWIGFASLFLNYFATKHLSYAPVTTDGVALLVSLLLLWLFLERRPLALAAATIAGSFVWQLTGLYGAILLLSLHLKLPGAESVQLPTAASDWKRNDGQMRAFRLFAAAAALTISILVLSQLPGAIKNGSLVRELAIFVTGAPSLLVVVLALWILIGPILLSRSLLAVLTAAPLRFFLLAGTALLLPQIAFTALSNPEVPNPSGVLYVLNWIVFPLAGKGKFLMAFLAATLLWGPAVLLIMLCWTDVSTELRKIGLGPVGIVAATVPLAGC
;
A
#
# COMPACT_ATOMS: atom_id res chain seq x y z
N MET A 1 -19.85 -12.97 8.38
CA MET A 1 -18.54 -12.32 8.16
C MET A 1 -17.97 -11.75 9.45
N VAL A 2 -18.58 -10.72 10.06
CA VAL A 2 -18.10 -10.13 11.34
C VAL A 2 -17.92 -11.18 12.44
N THR A 3 -18.92 -12.05 12.65
CA THR A 3 -18.84 -13.14 13.64
C THR A 3 -17.64 -14.05 13.41
N LEU A 4 -17.31 -14.36 12.15
CA LEU A 4 -16.17 -15.22 11.82
C LEU A 4 -14.85 -14.54 12.16
N VAL A 5 -14.70 -13.24 11.84
CA VAL A 5 -13.51 -12.45 12.20
C VAL A 5 -13.37 -12.32 13.71
N LEU A 6 -14.47 -12.11 14.44
CA LEU A 6 -14.46 -12.07 15.90
C LEU A 6 -14.04 -13.41 16.49
N LEU A 7 -14.62 -14.53 16.03
CA LEU A 7 -14.26 -15.86 16.50
C LEU A 7 -12.79 -16.18 16.25
N LEU A 8 -12.30 -15.99 15.01
CA LEU A 8 -10.89 -16.23 14.67
C LEU A 8 -9.94 -15.29 15.42
N GLY A 9 -10.30 -14.01 15.53
CA GLY A 9 -9.53 -13.01 16.24
C GLY A 9 -9.40 -13.33 17.72
N THR A 10 -10.53 -13.54 18.41
CA THR A 10 -10.56 -13.90 19.83
C THR A 10 -9.85 -15.23 20.11
N CYS A 11 -10.01 -16.23 19.24
CA CYS A 11 -9.27 -17.49 19.35
C CYS A 11 -7.75 -17.25 19.31
N ASN A 12 -7.27 -16.40 18.39
CA ASN A 12 -5.85 -16.01 18.35
C ASN A 12 -5.42 -15.16 19.56
N LEU A 13 -6.29 -14.32 20.11
CA LEU A 13 -5.97 -13.55 21.33
C LEU A 13 -5.75 -14.47 22.53
N VAL A 14 -6.55 -15.54 22.66
CA VAL A 14 -6.52 -16.43 23.82
C VAL A 14 -5.48 -17.54 23.65
N PHE A 15 -5.42 -18.15 22.47
CA PHE A 15 -4.62 -19.36 22.21
C PHE A 15 -3.49 -19.16 21.19
N GLY A 16 -3.42 -17.98 20.56
CA GLY A 16 -2.44 -17.72 19.52
C GLY A 16 -1.02 -17.56 20.09
N GLU A 17 -0.07 -18.12 19.34
CA GLU A 17 1.35 -17.90 19.58
C GLU A 17 1.74 -16.47 19.24
N ILE A 18 2.77 -15.97 19.94
CA ILE A 18 3.38 -14.67 19.68
C ILE A 18 4.84 -14.90 19.30
N VAL A 19 5.34 -14.11 18.37
CA VAL A 19 6.74 -14.12 17.93
C VAL A 19 7.68 -13.95 19.13
N PRO A 20 8.69 -14.80 19.33
CA PRO A 20 9.58 -14.69 20.50
C PRO A 20 10.55 -13.50 20.41
N ALA A 21 10.77 -12.95 19.21
CA ALA A 21 11.66 -11.82 18.99
C ALA A 21 11.22 -10.59 19.81
N GLY A 22 12.18 -9.90 20.42
CA GLY A 22 11.90 -8.72 21.25
C GLY A 22 10.96 -8.99 22.42
N GLY A 23 10.92 -10.23 22.94
CA GLY A 23 10.02 -10.60 24.04
C GLY A 23 8.53 -10.58 23.68
N GLY A 24 8.19 -10.72 22.40
CA GLY A 24 6.81 -10.60 21.90
C GLY A 24 6.54 -9.35 21.07
N LEU A 25 7.46 -8.38 21.11
CA LEU A 25 7.34 -7.11 20.37
C LEU A 25 7.74 -7.24 18.89
N GLY A 26 8.49 -8.29 18.52
CA GLY A 26 8.97 -8.46 17.14
C GLY A 26 10.17 -7.56 16.82
N TRP A 27 10.28 -7.17 15.54
CA TRP A 27 11.36 -6.31 15.02
C TRP A 27 11.00 -4.84 15.16
N ASP A 28 10.30 -4.26 14.17
CA ASP A 28 9.85 -2.85 14.20
C ASP A 28 8.99 -2.53 15.43
N GLY A 29 8.33 -3.54 16.02
CA GLY A 29 7.49 -3.39 17.20
C GLY A 29 8.23 -2.99 18.48
N LEU A 30 9.55 -3.18 18.55
CA LEU A 30 10.35 -2.58 19.64
C LEU A 30 10.26 -1.05 19.60
N THR A 31 10.37 -0.46 18.40
CA THR A 31 10.24 0.99 18.20
C THR A 31 8.80 1.45 18.43
N TYR A 32 7.80 0.70 17.92
CA TYR A 32 6.39 1.05 18.15
C TYR A 32 6.02 1.01 19.64
N ALA A 33 6.55 0.06 20.41
CA ALA A 33 6.37 0.00 21.85
C ALA A 33 7.06 1.16 22.57
N GLU A 34 8.26 1.56 22.14
CA GLU A 34 8.94 2.71 22.74
C GLU A 34 8.22 4.02 22.47
N MET A 35 7.58 4.16 21.30
CA MET A 35 6.68 5.28 21.03
C MET A 35 5.47 5.26 21.97
N VAL A 36 4.91 4.10 22.32
CA VAL A 36 3.85 4.04 23.35
C VAL A 36 4.37 4.57 24.71
N ARG A 37 5.55 4.14 25.14
CA ARG A 37 6.12 4.52 26.44
C ARG A 37 6.51 6.00 26.50
N ARG A 38 7.37 6.45 25.57
CA ARG A 38 8.13 7.70 25.70
C ARG A 38 8.20 8.56 24.44
N LEU A 39 7.17 8.53 23.57
CA LEU A 39 7.16 9.32 22.33
C LEU A 39 7.60 10.78 22.49
N GLY A 40 7.15 11.48 23.53
CA GLY A 40 7.55 12.87 23.77
C GLY A 40 9.07 13.04 23.88
N PHE A 41 9.72 12.16 24.65
CA PHE A 41 11.17 12.13 24.78
C PHE A 41 11.87 11.79 23.46
N MET A 42 11.34 10.81 22.71
CA MET A 42 11.90 10.45 21.40
C MET A 42 11.87 11.60 20.40
N ILE A 43 10.86 12.48 20.46
CA ILE A 43 10.77 13.68 19.62
C ILE A 43 11.78 14.73 20.10
N THR A 44 11.80 15.04 21.40
CA THR A 44 12.67 16.11 21.95
C THR A 44 14.17 15.77 21.87
N ASP A 45 14.51 14.49 22.01
CA ASP A 45 15.89 13.98 21.95
C ASP A 45 16.31 13.59 20.51
N GLY A 46 15.45 13.83 19.52
CA GLY A 46 15.77 13.59 18.11
C GLY A 46 16.00 12.11 17.77
N GLN A 47 15.33 11.17 18.45
CA GLN A 47 15.47 9.72 18.22
C GLN A 47 14.52 9.19 17.14
N LEU A 48 13.55 10.01 16.68
CA LEU A 48 12.52 9.58 15.75
C LEU A 48 12.95 9.81 14.30
N SER A 49 13.01 8.74 13.49
CA SER A 49 13.23 8.86 12.04
C SER A 49 11.95 9.28 11.30
N ARG A 50 12.11 9.74 10.05
CA ARG A 50 10.95 10.12 9.20
C ARG A 50 10.05 8.92 8.89
N TYR A 51 10.63 7.74 8.77
CA TYR A 51 9.89 6.48 8.59
C TYR A 51 8.94 6.21 9.77
N TYR A 52 9.39 6.41 11.01
CA TYR A 52 8.58 6.16 12.19
C TYR A 52 7.61 7.32 12.49
N SER A 53 7.94 8.56 12.12
CA SER A 53 6.99 9.68 12.24
C SER A 53 5.74 9.50 11.36
N GLN A 54 5.86 8.76 10.26
CA GLN A 54 4.75 8.37 9.38
C GLN A 54 3.90 7.20 9.92
N ARG A 55 4.20 6.70 11.13
CA ARG A 55 3.59 5.51 11.75
C ARG A 55 3.20 5.71 13.21
N LEU A 56 3.04 6.95 13.62
CA LEU A 56 2.78 7.32 15.00
C LEU A 56 1.38 6.93 15.47
N LEU A 57 0.39 6.95 14.58
CA LEU A 57 -1.02 6.91 14.98
C LEU A 57 -1.39 5.61 15.71
N PRO A 58 -1.00 4.40 15.24
CA PRO A 58 -1.30 3.16 15.96
C PRO A 58 -0.72 3.12 17.38
N SER A 59 0.54 3.52 17.56
CA SER A 59 1.17 3.62 18.90
C SER A 59 0.45 4.65 19.79
N LEU A 60 0.04 5.79 19.23
CA LEU A 60 -0.69 6.81 20.01
C LEU A 60 -2.07 6.32 20.45
N ILE A 61 -2.77 5.58 19.60
CA ILE A 61 -4.05 4.94 19.95
C ILE A 61 -3.85 3.97 21.11
N VAL A 62 -2.84 3.10 21.03
CA VAL A 62 -2.54 2.13 22.11
C VAL A 62 -2.17 2.84 23.40
N LYS A 63 -1.30 3.86 23.34
CA LYS A 63 -0.94 4.69 24.51
C LYS A 63 -2.17 5.28 25.18
N THR A 64 -3.06 5.87 24.39
CA THR A 64 -4.29 6.51 24.89
C THR A 64 -5.23 5.46 25.50
N MET A 65 -5.40 4.32 24.85
CA MET A 65 -6.23 3.23 25.35
C MET A 65 -5.72 2.71 26.71
N LEU A 66 -4.41 2.48 26.85
CA LEU A 66 -3.82 2.06 28.12
C LEU A 66 -3.98 3.12 29.21
N ALA A 67 -3.76 4.39 28.87
CA ALA A 67 -3.94 5.50 29.81
C ALA A 67 -5.39 5.62 30.32
N VAL A 68 -6.38 5.52 29.42
CA VAL A 68 -7.81 5.53 29.78
C VAL A 68 -8.18 4.34 30.66
N CYS A 69 -7.58 3.17 30.43
CA CYS A 69 -7.80 1.99 31.26
C CYS A 69 -7.00 1.99 32.57
N GLY A 70 -6.16 3.00 32.83
CA GLY A 70 -5.25 3.01 33.98
C GLY A 70 -4.21 1.89 33.95
N ALA A 71 -3.95 1.31 32.78
CA ALA A 71 -3.05 0.18 32.62
C ALA A 71 -1.58 0.64 32.57
N GLN A 72 -0.68 -0.15 33.17
CA GLN A 72 0.75 0.10 33.09
C GLN A 72 1.26 -0.04 31.66
N LEU A 73 2.25 0.79 31.28
CA LEU A 73 2.90 0.73 29.96
C LEU A 73 3.96 -0.40 29.86
N SER A 74 3.59 -1.59 30.32
CA SER A 74 4.40 -2.81 30.21
C SER A 74 4.29 -3.45 28.83
N ASP A 75 5.28 -4.24 28.44
CA ASP A 75 5.35 -4.92 27.14
C ASP A 75 4.10 -5.78 26.90
N GLN A 76 3.67 -6.52 27.92
CA GLN A 76 2.47 -7.35 27.86
C GLN A 76 1.22 -6.52 27.57
N ASN A 77 1.04 -5.38 28.24
CA ASN A 77 -0.12 -4.50 28.02
C ASN A 77 -0.05 -3.81 26.65
N ILE A 78 1.14 -3.43 26.20
CA ILE A 78 1.34 -2.87 24.85
C ILE A 78 0.99 -3.90 23.77
N ILE A 79 1.49 -5.14 23.90
CA ILE A 79 1.17 -6.25 23.00
C ILE A 79 -0.33 -6.49 22.94
N ARG A 80 -0.99 -6.60 24.11
CA ARG A 80 -2.44 -6.75 24.21
C ARG A 80 -3.18 -5.58 23.58
N GLY A 81 -2.66 -4.36 23.76
CA GLY A 81 -3.22 -3.17 23.16
C GLY A 81 -3.23 -3.26 21.63
N PHE A 82 -2.08 -3.55 21.03
CA PHE A 82 -1.96 -3.72 19.58
C PHE A 82 -2.79 -4.90 19.04
N GLN A 83 -2.84 -6.01 19.77
CA GLN A 83 -3.71 -7.13 19.44
C GLN A 83 -5.19 -6.71 19.35
N LEU A 84 -5.67 -5.90 20.29
CA LEU A 84 -7.04 -5.36 20.28
C LEU A 84 -7.28 -4.39 19.12
N ILE A 85 -6.34 -3.49 18.82
CA ILE A 85 -6.51 -2.56 17.68
C ILE A 85 -6.52 -3.33 16.35
N ASN A 86 -5.70 -4.38 16.21
CA ASN A 86 -5.68 -5.20 14.99
C ASN A 86 -7.01 -5.94 14.81
N LEU A 87 -7.55 -6.54 15.87
CA LEU A 87 -8.87 -7.17 15.82
C LEU A 87 -9.96 -6.16 15.47
N LEU A 88 -9.95 -4.99 16.12
CA LEU A 88 -10.91 -3.92 15.82
C LEU A 88 -10.78 -3.47 14.35
N ALA A 89 -9.57 -3.35 13.84
CA ALA A 89 -9.30 -2.99 12.45
C ALA A 89 -9.88 -4.02 11.47
N LEU A 90 -9.75 -5.32 11.75
CA LEU A 90 -10.34 -6.38 10.92
C LEU A 90 -11.87 -6.37 10.97
N VAL A 91 -12.45 -6.15 12.16
CA VAL A 91 -13.92 -6.08 12.34
C VAL A 91 -14.50 -4.88 11.58
N LEU A 92 -13.94 -3.68 11.79
CA LEU A 92 -14.37 -2.48 11.08
C LEU A 92 -14.12 -2.61 9.57
N GLY A 93 -12.99 -3.18 9.17
CA GLY A 93 -12.67 -3.48 7.78
C GLY A 93 -13.71 -4.39 7.13
N THR A 94 -14.20 -5.40 7.85
CA THR A 94 -15.25 -6.30 7.36
C THR A 94 -16.58 -5.58 7.14
N ILE A 95 -16.94 -4.66 8.03
CA ILE A 95 -18.15 -3.83 7.89
C ILE A 95 -18.03 -2.92 6.66
N ILE A 96 -16.87 -2.27 6.50
CA ILE A 96 -16.58 -1.41 5.35
C ILE A 96 -16.59 -2.23 4.05
N TRP A 97 -15.99 -3.42 4.03
CA TRP A 97 -16.04 -4.33 2.88
C TRP A 97 -17.47 -4.64 2.47
N LYS A 98 -18.34 -5.00 3.42
CA LYS A 98 -19.75 -5.29 3.10
C LYS A 98 -20.45 -4.09 2.48
N ARG A 99 -20.22 -2.88 3.02
CA ARG A 99 -20.77 -1.63 2.44
C ARG A 99 -20.26 -1.37 1.03
N MET A 100 -18.97 -1.57 0.77
CA MET A 100 -18.41 -1.44 -0.58
C MET A 100 -19.00 -2.47 -1.54
N ALA A 101 -19.18 -3.72 -1.09
CA ALA A 101 -19.80 -4.76 -1.90
C ALA A 101 -21.25 -4.42 -2.29
N ASP A 102 -22.00 -3.82 -1.36
CA ASP A 102 -23.37 -3.35 -1.62
C ASP A 102 -23.38 -2.17 -2.60
N LEU A 103 -22.49 -1.18 -2.42
CA LEU A 103 -22.35 -0.05 -3.35
C LEU A 103 -21.98 -0.49 -4.78
N LEU A 104 -21.17 -1.54 -4.89
CA LEU A 104 -20.77 -2.14 -6.16
C LEU A 104 -21.76 -3.18 -6.68
N SER A 105 -22.87 -3.43 -5.95
CA SER A 105 -23.89 -4.41 -6.31
C SER A 105 -23.32 -5.82 -6.57
N LEU A 106 -22.33 -6.24 -5.77
CA LEU A 106 -21.71 -7.55 -5.91
C LEU A 106 -22.69 -8.66 -5.51
N GLY A 107 -22.79 -9.70 -6.32
CA GLY A 107 -23.52 -10.92 -5.96
C GLY A 107 -22.87 -11.64 -4.77
N SER A 108 -23.64 -12.49 -4.08
CA SER A 108 -23.23 -13.19 -2.85
C SER A 108 -21.86 -13.87 -2.94
N SER A 109 -21.58 -14.55 -4.06
CA SER A 109 -20.28 -15.19 -4.31
C SER A 109 -19.14 -14.17 -4.34
N GLY A 110 -19.33 -13.02 -5.00
CA GLY A 110 -18.34 -11.94 -5.04
C GLY A 110 -18.07 -11.34 -3.66
N VAL A 111 -19.11 -11.17 -2.83
CA VAL A 111 -18.96 -10.68 -1.45
C VAL A 111 -18.10 -11.65 -0.62
N TRP A 112 -18.35 -12.95 -0.73
CA TRP A 112 -17.59 -13.96 0.02
C TRP A 112 -16.17 -14.18 -0.51
N ILE A 113 -15.96 -14.16 -1.84
CA ILE A 113 -14.62 -14.24 -2.43
C ILE A 113 -13.77 -13.06 -1.98
N GLY A 114 -14.29 -11.83 -2.05
CA GLY A 114 -13.54 -10.66 -1.59
C GLY A 114 -13.33 -10.64 -0.08
N PHE A 115 -14.31 -11.11 0.71
CA PHE A 115 -14.13 -11.30 2.15
C PHE A 115 -13.02 -12.31 2.45
N ALA A 116 -13.02 -13.48 1.81
CA ALA A 116 -11.98 -14.48 2.01
C ALA A 116 -10.59 -13.95 1.58
N SER A 117 -10.55 -13.23 0.46
CA SER A 117 -9.33 -12.60 -0.06
C SER A 117 -8.71 -11.60 0.89
N LEU A 118 -9.52 -10.82 1.63
CA LEU A 118 -9.03 -9.78 2.54
C LEU A 118 -8.82 -10.27 3.97
N PHE A 119 -9.67 -11.18 4.46
CA PHE A 119 -9.77 -11.52 5.89
C PHE A 119 -9.50 -13.00 6.21
N LEU A 120 -9.46 -13.89 5.21
CA LEU A 120 -9.15 -15.32 5.36
C LEU A 120 -7.85 -15.68 4.62
N ASN A 121 -6.79 -14.97 4.94
CA ASN A 121 -5.43 -15.19 4.46
C ASN A 121 -4.44 -15.18 5.62
N TYR A 122 -3.20 -15.62 5.39
CA TYR A 122 -2.16 -15.71 6.42
C TYR A 122 -1.95 -14.37 7.15
N PHE A 123 -1.96 -13.26 6.42
CA PHE A 123 -1.82 -11.93 7.00
C PHE A 123 -2.86 -11.65 8.09
N ALA A 124 -4.15 -11.74 7.73
CA ALA A 124 -5.24 -11.41 8.63
C ALA A 124 -5.44 -12.45 9.74
N THR A 125 -5.32 -13.75 9.42
CA THR A 125 -5.69 -14.82 10.36
C THR A 125 -4.57 -15.26 11.29
N LYS A 126 -3.30 -15.02 10.93
CA LYS A 126 -2.14 -15.42 11.76
C LYS A 126 -1.17 -14.28 12.00
N HIS A 127 -0.70 -13.58 10.96
CA HIS A 127 0.39 -12.61 11.09
C HIS A 127 0.05 -11.49 12.08
N LEU A 128 -1.13 -10.86 11.96
CA LEU A 128 -1.55 -9.75 12.84
C LEU A 128 -1.73 -10.14 14.31
N SER A 129 -1.83 -11.43 14.62
CA SER A 129 -1.88 -11.94 16.00
C SER A 129 -0.53 -12.46 16.47
N TYR A 130 0.26 -13.05 15.57
CA TYR A 130 1.58 -13.61 15.83
C TYR A 130 2.65 -12.53 16.02
N ALA A 131 2.65 -11.48 15.21
CA ALA A 131 3.52 -10.31 15.35
C ALA A 131 2.64 -9.06 15.54
N PRO A 132 1.98 -8.93 16.70
CA PRO A 132 0.85 -8.01 16.84
C PRO A 132 1.25 -6.54 16.88
N VAL A 133 2.46 -6.24 17.36
CA VAL A 133 2.97 -4.86 17.47
C VAL A 133 3.45 -4.37 16.09
N THR A 134 2.49 -4.12 15.22
CA THR A 134 2.67 -3.60 13.85
C THR A 134 1.59 -2.56 13.53
N THR A 135 1.84 -1.76 12.50
CA THR A 135 0.87 -0.79 11.95
C THR A 135 -0.04 -1.38 10.88
N ASP A 136 0.26 -2.59 10.40
CA ASP A 136 -0.29 -3.11 9.13
C ASP A 136 -1.80 -3.40 9.20
N GLY A 137 -2.30 -3.84 10.36
CA GLY A 137 -3.74 -4.07 10.56
C GLY A 137 -4.55 -2.78 10.44
N VAL A 138 -4.05 -1.69 11.04
CA VAL A 138 -4.65 -0.36 10.92
C VAL A 138 -4.48 0.19 9.50
N ALA A 139 -3.35 -0.08 8.84
CA ALA A 139 -3.11 0.31 7.44
C ALA A 139 -4.12 -0.34 6.48
N LEU A 140 -4.46 -1.63 6.70
CA LEU A 140 -5.52 -2.31 5.95
C LEU A 140 -6.87 -1.62 6.16
N LEU A 141 -7.25 -1.32 7.41
CA LEU A 141 -8.49 -0.60 7.71
C LEU A 141 -8.54 0.76 7.00
N VAL A 142 -7.50 1.57 7.13
CA VAL A 142 -7.42 2.89 6.50
C VAL A 142 -7.53 2.77 4.99
N SER A 143 -6.88 1.79 4.37
CA SER A 143 -6.94 1.57 2.93
C SER A 143 -8.36 1.25 2.45
N LEU A 144 -9.08 0.40 3.19
CA LEU A 144 -10.50 0.11 2.92
C LEU A 144 -11.37 1.35 3.13
N LEU A 145 -11.11 2.13 4.18
CA LEU A 145 -11.82 3.37 4.48
C LEU A 145 -11.66 4.41 3.36
N LEU A 146 -10.42 4.62 2.88
CA LEU A 146 -10.14 5.54 1.77
C LEU A 146 -10.92 5.14 0.51
N LEU A 147 -10.89 3.86 0.14
CA LEU A 147 -11.63 3.37 -1.03
C LEU A 147 -13.14 3.52 -0.84
N TRP A 148 -13.68 3.17 0.33
CA TRP A 148 -15.11 3.30 0.60
C TRP A 148 -15.57 4.76 0.54
N LEU A 149 -14.83 5.69 1.15
CA LEU A 149 -15.16 7.12 1.11
C LEU A 149 -15.07 7.72 -0.30
N PHE A 150 -14.17 7.20 -1.13
CA PHE A 150 -14.11 7.52 -2.55
C PHE A 150 -15.35 7.01 -3.29
N LEU A 151 -15.78 5.77 -3.06
CA LEU A 151 -16.98 5.19 -3.68
C LEU A 151 -18.27 5.92 -3.24
N GLU A 152 -18.37 6.29 -1.97
CA GLU A 152 -19.45 7.10 -1.37
C GLU A 152 -19.42 8.59 -1.76
N ARG A 153 -18.37 9.04 -2.47
CA ARG A 153 -18.21 10.44 -2.91
C ARG A 153 -18.18 11.44 -1.76
N ARG A 154 -17.44 11.12 -0.69
CA ARG A 154 -17.31 11.96 0.52
C ARG A 154 -15.94 12.67 0.58
N PRO A 155 -15.71 13.77 -0.14
CA PRO A 155 -14.38 14.39 -0.27
C PRO A 155 -13.75 14.84 1.05
N LEU A 156 -14.54 15.47 1.94
CA LEU A 156 -14.01 15.97 3.21
C LEU A 156 -13.62 14.83 4.15
N ALA A 157 -14.45 13.79 4.23
CA ALA A 157 -14.12 12.60 4.99
C ALA A 157 -12.90 11.88 4.40
N LEU A 158 -12.81 11.80 3.07
CA LEU A 158 -11.66 11.22 2.38
C LEU A 158 -10.37 12.01 2.66
N ALA A 159 -10.42 13.35 2.66
CA ALA A 159 -9.28 14.20 3.02
C ALA A 159 -8.86 14.00 4.49
N ALA A 160 -9.81 13.97 5.42
CA ALA A 160 -9.52 13.69 6.83
C ALA A 160 -8.90 12.30 7.02
N ALA A 161 -9.44 11.27 6.36
CA ALA A 161 -8.89 9.92 6.39
C ALA A 161 -7.50 9.83 5.73
N THR A 162 -7.23 10.65 4.71
CA THR A 162 -5.91 10.74 4.04
C THR A 162 -4.86 11.32 5.00
N ILE A 163 -5.21 12.40 5.71
CA ILE A 163 -4.34 13.01 6.71
C ILE A 163 -4.05 12.02 7.83
N ALA A 164 -5.09 11.44 8.43
CA ALA A 164 -4.95 10.47 9.52
C ALA A 164 -4.17 9.23 9.06
N GLY A 165 -4.48 8.71 7.88
CA GLY A 165 -3.81 7.56 7.27
C GLY A 165 -2.32 7.78 7.08
N SER A 166 -1.90 9.01 6.75
CA SER A 166 -0.48 9.35 6.56
C SER A 166 0.37 9.11 7.80
N PHE A 167 -0.23 9.09 9.00
CA PHE A 167 0.41 8.73 10.27
C PHE A 167 0.29 7.24 10.64
N VAL A 168 -0.34 6.43 9.79
CA VAL A 168 -0.45 4.97 9.93
C VAL A 168 0.54 4.27 9.00
N TRP A 169 0.63 4.72 7.76
CA TRP A 169 1.48 4.10 6.74
C TRP A 169 1.86 5.09 5.63
N GLN A 170 3.10 5.05 5.15
CA GLN A 170 3.70 6.14 4.34
C GLN A 170 2.98 6.38 3.01
N LEU A 171 2.40 5.34 2.41
CA LEU A 171 1.78 5.43 1.08
C LEU A 171 0.31 5.85 1.13
N THR A 172 -0.35 5.76 2.28
CA THR A 172 -1.78 6.06 2.40
C THR A 172 -2.09 7.53 2.09
N GLY A 173 -1.19 8.45 2.45
CA GLY A 173 -1.30 9.87 2.10
C GLY A 173 -1.29 10.09 0.59
N LEU A 174 -0.36 9.43 -0.11
CA LEU A 174 -0.29 9.46 -1.57
C LEU A 174 -1.54 8.84 -2.20
N TYR A 175 -1.99 7.67 -1.72
CA TYR A 175 -3.17 6.99 -2.23
C TYR A 175 -4.44 7.82 -2.04
N GLY A 176 -4.63 8.41 -0.85
CA GLY A 176 -5.76 9.28 -0.58
C GLY A 176 -5.77 10.54 -1.46
N ALA A 177 -4.60 11.14 -1.71
CA ALA A 177 -4.48 12.27 -2.64
C ALA A 177 -4.84 11.90 -4.09
N ILE A 178 -4.41 10.73 -4.58
CA ILE A 178 -4.78 10.21 -5.90
C ILE A 178 -6.32 10.03 -5.99
N LEU A 179 -6.95 9.50 -4.93
CA LEU A 179 -8.40 9.35 -4.88
C LEU A 179 -9.12 10.70 -4.85
N LEU A 180 -8.63 11.67 -4.09
CA LEU A 180 -9.21 13.03 -4.03
C LEU A 180 -9.17 13.73 -5.38
N LEU A 181 -8.03 13.68 -6.06
CA LEU A 181 -7.85 14.29 -7.38
C LEU A 181 -8.67 13.63 -8.48
N SER A 182 -9.13 12.40 -8.29
CA SER A 182 -9.95 11.68 -9.25
C SER A 182 -11.44 11.64 -8.86
N LEU A 183 -11.79 12.14 -7.67
CA LEU A 183 -13.16 12.08 -7.16
C LEU A 183 -14.13 12.95 -7.96
N HIS A 184 -13.65 14.07 -8.51
CA HIS A 184 -14.48 15.00 -9.29
C HIS A 184 -15.11 14.33 -10.51
N LEU A 185 -14.43 13.35 -11.10
CA LEU A 185 -14.91 12.60 -12.27
C LEU A 185 -16.15 11.75 -11.98
N LYS A 186 -16.43 11.50 -10.70
CA LYS A 186 -17.60 10.72 -10.27
C LYS A 186 -18.75 11.57 -9.77
N LEU A 187 -18.60 12.89 -9.68
CA LEU A 187 -19.65 13.74 -9.14
C LEU A 187 -20.75 14.00 -10.17
N PRO A 188 -22.02 14.15 -9.74
CA PRO A 188 -23.13 14.50 -10.63
C PRO A 188 -22.83 15.76 -11.43
N GLY A 189 -23.00 15.72 -12.75
CA GLY A 189 -22.72 16.84 -13.66
C GLY A 189 -21.31 16.86 -14.27
N ALA A 190 -20.41 15.95 -13.89
CA ALA A 190 -19.19 15.71 -14.64
C ALA A 190 -19.52 14.93 -15.93
N GLU A 191 -18.93 15.31 -17.08
CA GLU A 191 -18.96 14.44 -18.26
C GLU A 191 -18.37 13.08 -17.89
N SER A 192 -19.11 12.01 -18.18
CA SER A 192 -18.65 10.65 -17.90
C SER A 192 -17.45 10.35 -18.81
N VAL A 193 -16.23 10.53 -18.30
CA VAL A 193 -15.03 10.06 -18.98
C VAL A 193 -15.04 8.54 -18.90
N GLN A 194 -15.58 7.89 -19.93
CA GLN A 194 -15.48 6.45 -20.09
C GLN A 194 -14.03 6.14 -20.45
N LEU A 195 -13.32 5.52 -19.50
CA LEU A 195 -11.98 5.00 -19.78
C LEU A 195 -12.09 3.85 -20.79
N PRO A 196 -11.11 3.67 -21.69
CA PRO A 196 -11.11 2.55 -22.62
C PRO A 196 -11.19 1.23 -21.86
N THR A 197 -12.27 0.47 -22.07
CA THR A 197 -12.53 -0.80 -21.37
C THR A 197 -12.04 -2.00 -22.16
N ALA A 198 -12.16 -1.97 -23.50
CA ALA A 198 -11.78 -3.09 -24.34
C ALA A 198 -10.26 -3.12 -24.56
N ALA A 199 -9.68 -4.24 -24.14
CA ALA A 199 -8.52 -4.81 -24.77
C ALA A 199 -8.76 -4.99 -26.29
N SER A 200 -9.83 -5.62 -26.71
CA SER A 200 -10.01 -6.04 -28.11
C SER A 200 -10.09 -4.94 -29.20
N ASP A 201 -10.20 -3.65 -28.86
CA ASP A 201 -10.15 -2.54 -29.84
C ASP A 201 -8.72 -2.14 -30.25
N TRP A 202 -7.72 -2.96 -29.91
CA TRP A 202 -6.33 -2.86 -30.36
C TRP A 202 -6.18 -3.08 -31.88
N LYS A 203 -6.78 -2.24 -32.72
CA LYS A 203 -6.28 -2.12 -34.09
C LYS A 203 -4.82 -1.70 -33.98
N ARG A 204 -3.91 -2.59 -34.43
CA ARG A 204 -2.47 -2.35 -34.67
C ARG A 204 -2.29 -0.99 -35.35
N ASN A 205 -2.19 0.05 -34.56
CA ASN A 205 -1.97 1.40 -35.05
C ASN A 205 -0.56 1.79 -34.61
N ASP A 206 0.25 2.25 -35.56
CA ASP A 206 1.68 2.52 -35.36
C ASP A 206 1.95 3.44 -34.18
N GLY A 207 1.02 4.36 -33.87
CA GLY A 207 1.11 5.23 -32.70
C GLY A 207 1.12 4.48 -31.35
N GLN A 208 0.32 3.42 -31.21
CA GLN A 208 0.26 2.63 -29.98
C GLN A 208 1.53 1.78 -29.80
N MET A 209 2.03 1.21 -30.88
CA MET A 209 3.29 0.46 -30.88
C MET A 209 4.47 1.38 -30.56
N ARG A 210 4.48 2.61 -31.09
CA ARG A 210 5.47 3.64 -30.74
C ARG A 210 5.40 4.01 -29.25
N ALA A 211 4.20 4.24 -28.71
CA ALA A 211 4.04 4.56 -27.29
C ALA A 211 4.45 3.42 -26.37
N PHE A 212 4.13 2.16 -26.71
CA PHE A 212 4.61 0.99 -25.98
C PHE A 212 6.13 0.90 -26.00
N ARG A 213 6.75 1.09 -27.18
CA ARG A 213 8.21 1.10 -27.31
C ARG A 213 8.85 2.22 -26.49
N LEU A 214 8.27 3.41 -26.47
CA LEU A 214 8.75 4.52 -25.64
C LEU A 214 8.61 4.22 -24.14
N PHE A 215 7.48 3.65 -23.72
CA PHE A 215 7.26 3.24 -22.34
C PHE A 215 8.25 2.14 -21.91
N ALA A 216 8.42 1.11 -22.74
CA ALA A 216 9.38 0.04 -22.53
C ALA A 216 10.83 0.59 -22.52
N ALA A 217 11.17 1.53 -23.40
CA ALA A 217 12.47 2.18 -23.43
C ALA A 217 12.73 3.05 -22.19
N ALA A 218 11.73 3.80 -21.72
CA ALA A 218 11.85 4.58 -20.49
C ALA A 218 12.02 3.68 -19.25
N ALA A 219 11.26 2.58 -19.18
CA ALA A 219 11.43 1.58 -18.14
C ALA A 219 12.83 0.94 -18.19
N ALA A 220 13.27 0.51 -19.38
CA ALA A 220 14.60 -0.05 -19.59
C ALA A 220 15.71 0.94 -19.22
N LEU A 221 15.60 2.21 -19.62
CA LEU A 221 16.55 3.26 -19.26
C LEU A 221 16.63 3.48 -17.75
N THR A 222 15.48 3.55 -17.07
CA THR A 222 15.42 3.69 -15.60
C THR A 222 16.13 2.53 -14.91
N ILE A 223 15.86 1.31 -15.37
CA ILE A 223 16.51 0.09 -14.88
C ILE A 223 18.01 0.12 -15.17
N SER A 224 18.43 0.52 -16.38
CA SER A 224 19.84 0.66 -16.75
C SER A 224 20.56 1.69 -15.88
N ILE A 225 19.96 2.84 -15.58
CA ILE A 225 20.54 3.84 -14.68
C ILE A 225 20.73 3.26 -13.28
N LEU A 226 19.74 2.54 -12.75
CA LEU A 226 19.82 1.84 -11.46
C LEU A 226 20.98 0.83 -11.44
N VAL A 227 21.10 0.00 -12.48
CA VAL A 227 22.20 -0.98 -12.60
C VAL A 227 23.56 -0.29 -12.72
N LEU A 228 23.68 0.71 -13.60
CA LEU A 228 24.92 1.47 -13.82
C LEU A 228 25.37 2.19 -12.54
N SER A 229 24.44 2.66 -11.71
CA SER A 229 24.77 3.30 -10.43
C SER A 229 25.41 2.36 -9.41
N GLN A 230 25.17 1.04 -9.52
CA GLN A 230 25.70 -0.01 -8.64
C GLN A 230 27.08 -0.54 -9.12
N LEU A 231 27.38 -0.41 -10.43
CA LEU A 231 28.59 -0.96 -11.04
C LEU A 231 29.92 -0.47 -10.42
N PRO A 232 30.12 0.82 -10.09
CA PRO A 232 31.38 1.28 -9.52
C PRO A 232 31.73 0.59 -8.18
N GLY A 233 30.72 0.34 -7.35
CA GLY A 233 30.88 -0.42 -6.10
C GLY A 233 31.10 -1.91 -6.35
N ALA A 234 30.39 -2.48 -7.33
CA ALA A 234 30.52 -3.89 -7.70
C ALA A 234 31.92 -4.22 -8.24
N ILE A 235 32.51 -3.32 -9.04
CA ILE A 235 33.87 -3.44 -9.59
C ILE A 235 34.90 -3.38 -8.46
N LYS A 236 34.81 -2.37 -7.58
CA LYS A 236 35.73 -2.21 -6.44
C LYS A 236 35.73 -3.41 -5.50
N ASN A 237 34.58 -4.07 -5.36
CA ASN A 237 34.39 -5.19 -4.44
C ASN A 237 34.51 -6.57 -5.13
N GLY A 238 34.90 -6.64 -6.41
CA GLY A 238 35.04 -7.90 -7.15
C GLY A 238 33.75 -8.70 -7.35
N SER A 239 32.58 -8.05 -7.22
CA SER A 239 31.26 -8.70 -7.22
C SER A 239 30.49 -8.53 -8.53
N LEU A 240 31.11 -7.95 -9.57
CA LEU A 240 30.47 -7.60 -10.84
C LEU A 240 29.72 -8.77 -11.50
N VAL A 241 30.32 -9.97 -11.55
CA VAL A 241 29.65 -11.16 -12.13
C VAL A 241 28.39 -11.52 -11.37
N ARG A 242 28.42 -11.40 -10.03
CA ARG A 242 27.27 -11.67 -9.16
C ARG A 242 26.16 -10.65 -9.42
N GLU A 243 26.47 -9.36 -9.43
CA GLU A 243 25.49 -8.30 -9.67
C GLU A 243 24.85 -8.40 -11.07
N LEU A 244 25.63 -8.77 -12.09
CA LEU A 244 25.10 -9.04 -13.43
C LEU A 244 24.19 -10.29 -13.44
N ALA A 245 24.55 -11.37 -12.76
CA ALA A 245 23.71 -12.56 -12.66
C ALA A 245 22.38 -12.26 -11.94
N ILE A 246 22.41 -11.46 -10.87
CA ILE A 246 21.20 -11.02 -10.17
C ILE A 246 20.33 -10.18 -11.11
N PHE A 247 20.94 -9.25 -11.86
CA PHE A 247 20.20 -8.44 -12.82
C PHE A 247 19.51 -9.28 -13.90
N VAL A 248 20.23 -10.24 -14.49
CA VAL A 248 19.68 -11.14 -15.52
C VAL A 248 18.52 -11.98 -14.98
N THR A 249 18.59 -12.41 -13.72
CA THR A 249 17.51 -13.20 -13.07
C THR A 249 16.33 -12.33 -12.62
N GLY A 250 16.55 -11.05 -12.33
CA GLY A 250 15.49 -10.07 -11.99
C GLY A 250 14.79 -9.46 -13.21
N ALA A 251 15.47 -9.38 -14.37
CA ALA A 251 14.96 -8.73 -15.58
C ALA A 251 13.59 -9.27 -16.06
N PRO A 252 13.29 -10.58 -16.00
CA PRO A 252 11.97 -11.05 -16.37
C PRO A 252 10.86 -10.56 -15.41
N SER A 253 11.14 -10.38 -14.11
CA SER A 253 10.15 -9.82 -13.15
C SER A 253 9.82 -8.37 -13.50
N LEU A 254 10.85 -7.60 -13.86
CA LEU A 254 10.70 -6.22 -14.33
C LEU A 254 9.88 -6.16 -15.63
N LEU A 255 10.13 -7.06 -16.58
CA LEU A 255 9.34 -7.15 -17.80
C LEU A 255 7.85 -7.43 -17.50
N VAL A 256 7.56 -8.35 -16.57
CA VAL A 256 6.19 -8.63 -16.13
C VAL A 256 5.53 -7.39 -15.52
N VAL A 257 6.23 -6.66 -14.65
CA VAL A 257 5.73 -5.39 -14.07
C VAL A 257 5.45 -4.34 -15.15
N VAL A 258 6.37 -4.16 -16.10
CA VAL A 258 6.21 -3.21 -17.22
C VAL A 258 5.01 -3.59 -18.09
N LEU A 259 4.86 -4.86 -18.44
CA LEU A 259 3.70 -5.35 -19.20
C LEU A 259 2.39 -5.17 -18.44
N ALA A 260 2.38 -5.50 -17.14
CA ALA A 260 1.20 -5.34 -16.29
C ALA A 260 0.78 -3.86 -16.19
N LEU A 261 1.73 -2.95 -15.99
CA LEU A 261 1.49 -1.51 -16.01
C LEU A 261 0.95 -1.06 -17.37
N TRP A 262 1.56 -1.50 -18.47
CA TRP A 262 1.10 -1.15 -19.81
C TRP A 262 -0.35 -1.59 -20.06
N ILE A 263 -0.70 -2.81 -19.68
CA ILE A 263 -2.08 -3.33 -19.80
C ILE A 263 -3.06 -2.47 -18.98
N LEU A 264 -2.64 -1.97 -17.82
CA LEU A 264 -3.46 -1.17 -16.92
C LEU A 264 -3.64 0.28 -17.40
N ILE A 265 -2.54 0.99 -17.67
CA ILE A 265 -2.52 2.44 -17.92
C ILE A 265 -2.28 2.84 -19.38
N GLY A 266 -1.73 1.95 -20.21
CA GLY A 266 -1.43 2.22 -21.62
C GLY A 266 -2.62 2.78 -22.41
N PRO A 267 -3.83 2.18 -22.33
CA PRO A 267 -5.02 2.71 -22.99
C PRO A 267 -5.38 4.14 -22.55
N ILE A 268 -5.10 4.49 -21.30
CA ILE A 268 -5.39 5.80 -20.72
C ILE A 268 -4.39 6.84 -21.23
N LEU A 269 -3.10 6.50 -21.20
CA LEU A 269 -2.02 7.37 -21.69
C LEU A 269 -2.17 7.72 -23.18
N LEU A 270 -2.71 6.78 -23.95
CA LEU A 270 -2.97 6.94 -25.38
C LEU A 270 -4.24 7.75 -25.69
N SER A 271 -5.07 7.99 -24.69
CA SER A 271 -6.30 8.76 -24.84
C SER A 271 -6.06 10.24 -24.53
N ARG A 272 -6.75 11.14 -25.26
CA ARG A 272 -6.78 12.58 -24.91
C ARG A 272 -7.45 12.87 -23.55
N SER A 273 -7.98 11.83 -22.89
CA SER A 273 -8.77 11.95 -21.68
C SER A 273 -7.95 12.32 -20.44
N LEU A 274 -6.68 11.92 -20.32
CA LEU A 274 -5.89 12.19 -19.12
C LEU A 274 -5.62 13.69 -18.91
N LEU A 275 -5.20 14.38 -19.97
CA LEU A 275 -4.95 15.82 -19.90
C LEU A 275 -6.25 16.61 -19.69
N ALA A 276 -7.33 16.19 -20.35
CA ALA A 276 -8.67 16.77 -20.16
C ALA A 276 -9.17 16.56 -18.72
N VAL A 277 -8.93 15.40 -18.13
CA VAL A 277 -9.29 15.08 -16.73
C VAL A 277 -8.54 15.98 -15.75
N LEU A 278 -7.23 16.15 -15.94
CA LEU A 278 -6.39 16.95 -15.06
C LEU A 278 -6.72 18.45 -15.16
N THR A 279 -7.08 18.93 -16.35
CA THR A 279 -7.45 20.33 -16.58
C THR A 279 -8.89 20.66 -16.17
N ALA A 280 -9.80 19.68 -16.21
CA ALA A 280 -11.19 19.84 -15.78
C ALA A 280 -11.40 19.70 -14.26
N ALA A 281 -10.38 19.30 -13.50
CA ALA A 281 -10.48 19.11 -12.07
C ALA A 281 -10.71 20.45 -11.35
N PRO A 282 -11.81 20.63 -10.59
CA PRO A 282 -12.04 21.86 -9.85
C PRO A 282 -10.93 22.13 -8.83
N LEU A 283 -10.51 23.40 -8.70
CA LEU A 283 -9.41 23.82 -7.81
C LEU A 283 -9.54 23.27 -6.38
N ARG A 284 -10.77 23.15 -5.85
CA ARG A 284 -11.03 22.59 -4.52
C ARG A 284 -10.45 21.18 -4.32
N PHE A 285 -10.40 20.32 -5.35
CA PHE A 285 -9.83 18.97 -5.22
C PHE A 285 -8.31 19.00 -5.20
N PHE A 286 -7.68 19.92 -5.94
CA PHE A 286 -6.24 20.17 -5.83
C PHE A 286 -5.89 20.73 -4.45
N LEU A 287 -6.69 21.66 -3.93
CA LEU A 287 -6.49 22.20 -2.59
C LEU A 287 -6.67 21.12 -1.51
N LEU A 288 -7.72 20.29 -1.60
CA LEU A 288 -7.94 19.19 -0.66
C LEU A 288 -6.82 18.13 -0.73
N ALA A 289 -6.44 17.69 -1.93
CA ALA A 289 -5.36 16.73 -2.10
C ALA A 289 -4.00 17.30 -1.65
N GLY A 290 -3.71 18.54 -2.04
CA GLY A 290 -2.50 19.25 -1.66
C GLY A 290 -2.39 19.47 -0.16
N THR A 291 -3.46 19.93 0.50
CA THR A 291 -3.49 20.08 1.96
C THR A 291 -3.37 18.73 2.67
N ALA A 292 -4.07 17.70 2.19
CA ALA A 292 -4.01 16.36 2.77
C ALA A 292 -2.62 15.71 2.63
N LEU A 293 -1.84 16.08 1.61
CA LEU A 293 -0.44 15.66 1.44
C LEU A 293 0.51 16.52 2.27
N LEU A 294 0.40 17.84 2.19
CA LEU A 294 1.38 18.76 2.77
C LEU A 294 1.32 18.82 4.30
N LEU A 295 0.13 18.78 4.90
CA LEU A 295 -0.01 18.86 6.36
C LEU A 295 0.74 17.74 7.08
N PRO A 296 0.57 16.45 6.72
CA PRO A 296 1.39 15.39 7.28
C PRO A 296 2.89 15.57 7.00
N GLN A 297 3.28 16.01 5.80
CA GLN A 297 4.71 16.21 5.51
C GLN A 297 5.37 17.27 6.39
N ILE A 298 4.67 18.38 6.67
CA ILE A 298 5.13 19.41 7.61
C ILE A 298 5.30 18.80 9.01
N ALA A 299 4.30 18.03 9.47
CA ALA A 299 4.37 17.35 10.75
C ALA A 299 5.54 16.35 10.81
N PHE A 300 5.76 15.55 9.77
CA PHE A 300 6.88 14.61 9.73
C PHE A 300 8.22 15.31 9.82
N THR A 301 8.41 16.38 9.05
CA THR A 301 9.64 17.19 9.11
C THR A 301 9.85 17.81 10.49
N ALA A 302 8.79 18.26 11.15
CA ALA A 302 8.88 18.83 12.49
C ALA A 302 9.16 17.78 13.59
N LEU A 303 8.66 16.55 13.40
CA LEU A 303 8.76 15.47 14.40
C LEU A 303 9.99 14.57 14.23
N SER A 304 10.57 14.49 13.03
CA SER A 304 11.68 13.60 12.73
C SER A 304 13.03 14.29 12.77
N ASN A 305 14.04 13.58 13.27
CA ASN A 305 15.43 13.94 13.10
C ASN A 305 15.97 13.39 11.75
N PRO A 306 16.42 14.24 10.82
CA PRO A 306 16.97 13.80 9.53
C PRO A 306 18.27 13.01 9.65
N GLU A 307 18.98 13.12 10.78
CA GLU A 307 20.22 12.37 11.04
C GLU A 307 19.95 10.91 11.39
N VAL A 308 18.74 10.58 11.82
CA VAL A 308 18.36 9.18 12.11
C VAL A 308 18.02 8.48 10.79
N PRO A 309 18.74 7.42 10.42
CA PRO A 309 18.54 6.75 9.14
C PRO A 309 17.15 6.11 9.08
N ASN A 310 16.51 6.21 7.91
CA ASN A 310 15.25 5.52 7.65
C ASN A 310 15.53 4.04 7.36
N PRO A 311 14.84 3.10 8.03
CA PRO A 311 14.98 1.67 7.76
C PRO A 311 14.44 1.28 6.37
N SER A 312 13.56 2.08 5.76
CA SER A 312 13.14 1.89 4.37
C SER A 312 12.85 3.22 3.65
N GLY A 313 12.88 3.18 2.32
CA GLY A 313 12.61 4.33 1.46
C GLY A 313 12.38 3.91 0.01
N VAL A 314 12.00 4.84 -0.86
CA VAL A 314 11.66 4.55 -2.27
C VAL A 314 12.81 3.88 -3.02
N LEU A 315 14.03 4.38 -2.86
CA LEU A 315 15.23 3.76 -3.44
C LEU A 315 15.47 2.34 -2.93
N TYR A 316 15.20 2.09 -1.64
CA TYR A 316 15.31 0.76 -1.06
C TYR A 316 14.30 -0.20 -1.68
N VAL A 317 13.05 0.24 -1.88
CA VAL A 317 12.02 -0.59 -2.52
C VAL A 317 12.36 -0.83 -4.00
N LEU A 318 12.76 0.21 -4.75
CA LEU A 318 13.21 0.04 -6.14
C LEU A 318 14.39 -0.93 -6.25
N ASN A 319 15.32 -0.87 -5.30
CA ASN A 319 16.44 -1.81 -5.22
C ASN A 319 15.95 -3.24 -4.98
N TRP A 320 14.93 -3.46 -4.14
CA TRP A 320 14.34 -4.79 -3.93
C TRP A 320 13.62 -5.35 -5.16
N ILE A 321 13.00 -4.50 -5.98
CA ILE A 321 12.36 -4.93 -7.24
C ILE A 321 13.41 -5.45 -8.22
N VAL A 322 14.53 -4.73 -8.35
CA VAL A 322 15.59 -5.05 -9.31
C VAL A 322 16.51 -6.15 -8.78
N PHE A 323 16.77 -6.17 -7.48
CA PHE A 323 17.70 -7.06 -6.78
C PHE A 323 17.03 -7.68 -5.53
N PRO A 324 16.04 -8.57 -5.70
CA PRO A 324 15.27 -9.11 -4.58
C PRO A 324 16.16 -9.78 -3.54
N LEU A 325 15.88 -9.52 -2.25
CA LEU A 325 16.66 -9.99 -1.10
C LEU A 325 18.17 -9.69 -1.21
N ALA A 326 18.54 -8.50 -1.70
CA ALA A 326 19.93 -8.11 -1.95
C ALA A 326 20.69 -9.12 -2.84
N GLY A 327 20.00 -9.64 -3.85
CA GLY A 327 20.55 -10.60 -4.79
C GLY A 327 20.51 -12.06 -4.37
N LYS A 328 19.88 -12.37 -3.25
CA LYS A 328 19.59 -13.75 -2.83
C LYS A 328 18.21 -14.24 -3.29
N GLY A 329 17.37 -13.33 -3.78
CA GLY A 329 16.02 -13.61 -4.23
C GLY A 329 15.99 -14.14 -5.66
N LYS A 330 14.93 -14.88 -5.97
CA LYS A 330 14.70 -15.48 -7.30
C LYS A 330 13.69 -14.65 -8.10
N PHE A 331 13.59 -14.95 -9.39
CA PHE A 331 12.50 -14.50 -10.26
C PHE A 331 11.14 -14.65 -9.56
N LEU A 332 10.32 -13.60 -9.60
CA LEU A 332 8.99 -13.50 -8.96
C LEU A 332 8.93 -13.71 -7.43
N MET A 333 10.06 -13.65 -6.70
CA MET A 333 10.08 -13.90 -5.25
C MET A 333 9.06 -13.05 -4.48
N ALA A 334 8.90 -11.80 -4.86
CA ALA A 334 7.94 -10.94 -4.21
C ALA A 334 6.48 -11.24 -4.53
N PHE A 335 6.17 -11.67 -5.77
CA PHE A 335 4.82 -12.16 -6.08
C PHE A 335 4.51 -13.41 -5.26
N LEU A 336 5.50 -14.27 -5.05
CA LEU A 336 5.39 -15.40 -4.14
C LEU A 336 5.17 -14.93 -2.70
N ALA A 337 5.94 -13.95 -2.20
CA ALA A 337 5.77 -13.40 -0.86
C ALA A 337 4.37 -12.78 -0.67
N ALA A 338 3.91 -11.97 -1.62
CA ALA A 338 2.57 -11.38 -1.63
C ALA A 338 1.48 -12.45 -1.68
N THR A 339 1.67 -13.52 -2.46
CA THR A 339 0.74 -14.66 -2.52
C THR A 339 0.70 -15.45 -1.21
N LEU A 340 1.85 -15.67 -0.57
CA LEU A 340 1.91 -16.35 0.73
C LEU A 340 1.22 -15.51 1.82
N LEU A 341 1.36 -14.19 1.74
CA LEU A 341 0.82 -13.25 2.71
C LEU A 341 -0.70 -13.06 2.55
N TRP A 342 -1.15 -12.73 1.34
CA TRP A 342 -2.53 -12.38 1.00
C TRP A 342 -3.35 -13.56 0.47
N GLY A 343 -2.72 -14.70 0.23
CA GLY A 343 -3.37 -15.92 -0.24
C GLY A 343 -3.60 -15.96 -1.75
N PRO A 344 -4.44 -16.90 -2.23
CA PRO A 344 -4.63 -17.17 -3.66
C PRO A 344 -5.30 -16.02 -4.42
N ALA A 345 -5.86 -15.02 -3.72
CA ALA A 345 -6.46 -13.85 -4.33
C ALA A 345 -5.46 -13.07 -5.21
N VAL A 346 -4.21 -12.98 -4.78
CA VAL A 346 -3.15 -12.32 -5.58
C VAL A 346 -2.90 -13.08 -6.87
N LEU A 347 -2.85 -14.42 -6.82
CA LEU A 347 -2.72 -15.25 -8.03
C LEU A 347 -3.90 -15.08 -8.98
N LEU A 348 -5.12 -15.04 -8.46
CA LEU A 348 -6.32 -14.80 -9.28
C LEU A 348 -6.27 -13.43 -9.95
N ILE A 349 -5.83 -12.39 -9.22
CA ILE A 349 -5.64 -11.04 -9.79
C ILE A 349 -4.61 -11.08 -10.92
N MET A 350 -3.51 -11.82 -10.76
CA MET A 350 -2.47 -11.94 -11.79
C MET A 350 -2.96 -12.71 -13.03
N LEU A 351 -3.68 -13.81 -12.83
CA LEU A 351 -4.21 -14.63 -13.93
C LEU A 351 -5.31 -13.90 -14.71
N CYS A 352 -6.14 -13.13 -14.00
CA CYS A 352 -7.22 -12.34 -14.58
C CYS A 352 -6.82 -10.87 -14.80
N TRP A 353 -5.53 -10.55 -14.94
CA TRP A 353 -5.04 -9.16 -14.91
C TRP A 353 -5.69 -8.25 -15.96
N THR A 354 -6.00 -8.78 -17.14
CA THR A 354 -6.70 -8.04 -18.21
C THR A 354 -8.12 -7.66 -17.80
N ASP A 355 -8.85 -8.58 -17.18
CA ASP A 355 -10.23 -8.38 -16.72
C ASP A 355 -10.24 -7.46 -15.51
N VAL A 356 -9.33 -7.68 -14.56
CA VAL A 356 -9.12 -6.80 -13.40
C VAL A 356 -8.79 -5.37 -13.85
N SER A 357 -7.89 -5.20 -14.82
CA SER A 357 -7.56 -3.88 -15.37
C SER A 357 -8.79 -3.20 -16.00
N THR A 358 -9.65 -3.98 -16.64
CA THR A 358 -10.88 -3.48 -17.25
C THR A 358 -11.89 -3.04 -16.19
N GLU A 359 -12.11 -3.86 -15.16
CA GLU A 359 -12.99 -3.51 -14.03
C GLU A 359 -12.45 -2.32 -13.24
N LEU A 360 -11.15 -2.24 -12.98
CA LEU A 360 -10.53 -1.08 -12.32
C LEU A 360 -10.76 0.22 -13.10
N ARG A 361 -10.65 0.17 -14.43
CA ARG A 361 -10.95 1.33 -15.29
C ARG A 361 -12.42 1.73 -15.23
N LYS A 362 -13.36 0.79 -15.08
CA LYS A 362 -14.78 1.12 -14.84
C LYS A 362 -14.98 1.80 -13.49
N ILE A 363 -14.22 1.42 -12.47
CA ILE A 363 -14.23 2.11 -11.17
C ILE A 363 -13.60 3.50 -11.30
N GLY A 364 -12.59 3.70 -12.15
CA GLY A 364 -12.10 5.04 -12.51
C GLY A 364 -10.62 5.28 -12.17
N LEU A 365 -10.14 6.49 -12.47
CA LEU A 365 -8.71 6.81 -12.48
C LEU A 365 -8.03 6.72 -11.11
N GLY A 366 -8.74 6.95 -10.01
CA GLY A 366 -8.19 6.87 -8.66
C GLY A 366 -7.64 5.47 -8.32
N PRO A 367 -8.51 4.45 -8.30
CA PRO A 367 -8.08 3.06 -8.10
C PRO A 367 -7.04 2.58 -9.11
N VAL A 368 -7.17 2.96 -10.39
CA VAL A 368 -6.16 2.66 -11.41
C VAL A 368 -4.80 3.27 -11.03
N GLY A 369 -4.76 4.53 -10.61
CA GLY A 369 -3.54 5.22 -10.20
C GLY A 369 -2.90 4.59 -8.96
N ILE A 370 -3.70 4.19 -7.97
CA ILE A 370 -3.21 3.46 -6.79
C ILE A 370 -2.59 2.14 -7.19
N VAL A 371 -3.30 1.33 -7.98
CA VAL A 371 -2.79 0.03 -8.42
C VAL A 371 -1.51 0.22 -9.24
N ALA A 372 -1.47 1.17 -10.17
CA ALA A 372 -0.27 1.48 -10.95
C ALA A 372 0.93 1.89 -10.07
N ALA A 373 0.70 2.67 -9.00
CA ALA A 373 1.74 3.03 -8.04
C ALA A 373 2.21 1.83 -7.18
N THR A 374 1.39 0.78 -7.08
CA THR A 374 1.61 -0.35 -6.19
C THR A 374 2.12 -1.60 -6.91
N VAL A 375 1.81 -1.82 -8.19
CA VAL A 375 2.32 -2.98 -8.96
C VAL A 375 3.85 -3.11 -8.89
N PRO A 376 4.65 -2.02 -8.98
CA PRO A 376 6.09 -2.13 -8.76
C PRO A 376 6.41 -2.63 -7.34
N LEU A 377 5.67 -2.16 -6.34
CA LEU A 377 5.89 -2.44 -4.92
C LEU A 377 5.38 -3.82 -4.48
N ALA A 378 4.36 -4.38 -5.15
CA ALA A 378 3.88 -5.76 -4.98
C ALA A 378 4.89 -6.80 -5.54
N GLY A 379 5.89 -6.30 -6.27
CA GLY A 379 7.13 -6.98 -6.60
C GLY A 379 8.20 -6.87 -5.51
N CYS A 380 7.86 -6.54 -4.25
CA CYS A 380 8.74 -6.67 -3.06
C CYS A 380 8.22 -7.66 -2.00
#